data_AF-Q0S2A2-F1
#
_entry.id   AF-Q0S2A2-F1
#
_cell.length_a   1.000
_cell.length_b   1.000
_cell.length_c   1.000
_cell.angle_alpha   90.00
_cell.angle_beta   90.00
_cell.angle_gamma   90.00
#
_symmetry.space_group_name_H-M   'P 1'
#
loop_
_entity.id
_entity.type
_entity.pdbx_description
1 polymer ?
#
loop_
_entity_poly.entity_id
_entity_poly.type
_entity_poly.pdbx_seq_one_letter_code
_entity_poly.pdbx_strand_id
1 'polypeptide(L)'
;MTRGPEVSSWDDKIASQAQAIEPMDDFEAIPLEGPGRWAHPYEGVTLYTNDDNILFPESDGTPAANGARSLLLQALDKAFQAGESATSAFDRLRNGAPVTTGDLSELA
;
A
#
# COMPACT_ATOMS: atom_id res chain seq x y z
N MET A 1 2.50 -32.95 -30.70
CA MET A 1 3.36 -32.72 -29.52
C MET A 1 4.33 -31.62 -29.93
N THR A 2 4.36 -30.41 -29.36
CA THR A 2 4.13 -29.97 -27.97
C THR A 2 3.73 -28.49 -27.96
N ARG A 3 2.98 -28.10 -26.91
CA ARG A 3 2.35 -26.80 -26.64
C ARG A 3 3.33 -25.60 -26.68
N GLY A 4 2.79 -24.45 -27.09
CA GLY A 4 3.47 -23.15 -27.12
C GLY A 4 3.77 -22.56 -25.73
N PRO A 5 4.53 -21.46 -25.68
CA PRO A 5 4.93 -20.84 -24.41
C PRO A 5 3.73 -20.13 -23.76
N GLU A 6 3.25 -20.69 -22.65
CA GLU A 6 2.35 -20.02 -21.71
C GLU A 6 3.14 -18.97 -20.91
N VAL A 7 3.21 -17.76 -21.45
CA VAL A 7 3.75 -16.56 -20.77
C VAL A 7 2.70 -15.46 -20.76
N SER A 8 1.53 -15.70 -20.15
CA SER A 8 0.46 -14.69 -20.03
C SER A 8 -0.49 -14.96 -18.87
N SER A 9 0.05 -15.22 -17.67
CA SER A 9 -0.81 -15.37 -16.47
C SER A 9 -0.30 -14.59 -15.26
N TRP A 10 0.98 -14.20 -15.24
CA TRP A 10 1.57 -13.45 -14.14
C TRP A 10 1.45 -11.93 -14.34
N ASP A 11 1.69 -11.42 -15.56
CA ASP A 11 1.51 -10.00 -15.88
C ASP A 11 0.05 -9.53 -15.76
N ASP A 12 -0.92 -10.35 -16.19
CA ASP A 12 -2.34 -10.03 -16.05
C ASP A 12 -2.81 -9.99 -14.58
N LYS A 13 -2.19 -10.78 -13.70
CA LYS A 13 -2.54 -10.82 -12.28
C LYS A 13 -2.02 -9.60 -11.52
N ILE A 14 -0.82 -9.13 -11.89
CA ILE A 14 -0.25 -7.90 -11.33
C ILE A 14 -0.97 -6.67 -11.89
N ALA A 15 -1.31 -6.67 -13.19
CA ALA A 15 -2.12 -5.61 -13.79
C ALA A 15 -3.54 -5.55 -13.20
N SER A 16 -4.16 -6.71 -12.95
CA SER A 16 -5.50 -6.79 -12.35
C SER A 16 -5.52 -6.32 -10.89
N GLN A 17 -4.47 -6.55 -10.09
CA GLN A 17 -4.41 -6.02 -8.72
C GLN A 17 -4.01 -4.54 -8.66
N ALA A 18 -3.23 -4.05 -9.63
CA ALA A 18 -2.90 -2.63 -9.74
C ALA A 18 -4.06 -1.78 -10.28
N GLN A 19 -4.98 -2.38 -11.06
CA GLN A 19 -6.19 -1.74 -11.59
C GLN A 19 -7.46 -2.02 -10.77
N ALA A 20 -7.47 -3.04 -9.92
CA ALA A 20 -8.56 -3.29 -8.99
C ALA A 20 -8.43 -2.35 -7.77
N ILE A 21 -8.83 -1.10 -7.97
CA ILE A 21 -9.68 -0.43 -6.99
C ILE A 21 -11.08 -1.06 -7.15
N GLU A 22 -11.18 -2.38 -6.94
CA GLU A 22 -12.47 -2.97 -6.62
C GLU A 22 -12.50 -2.99 -5.09
N PRO A 23 -13.39 -2.21 -4.44
CA PRO A 23 -13.70 -2.47 -3.06
C PRO A 23 -14.17 -3.93 -3.02
N MET A 24 -13.35 -4.82 -2.45
CA MET A 24 -13.85 -6.13 -2.03
C MET A 24 -15.11 -5.84 -1.21
N ASP A 25 -16.21 -6.53 -1.49
CA ASP A 25 -17.53 -6.35 -0.84
C ASP A 25 -17.53 -6.45 0.71
N ASP A 26 -16.37 -6.66 1.34
CA ASP A 26 -16.13 -6.70 2.79
C ASP A 26 -14.97 -5.80 3.27
N PHE A 27 -14.32 -5.03 2.38
CA PHE A 27 -13.35 -4.02 2.78
C PHE A 27 -14.06 -2.67 2.84
N GLU A 28 -14.37 -2.22 4.07
CA GLU A 28 -14.59 -0.79 4.31
C GLU A 28 -13.46 -0.03 3.62
N ALA A 29 -13.85 0.96 2.80
CA ALA A 29 -12.93 1.93 2.25
C ALA A 29 -12.16 2.50 3.44
N ILE A 30 -10.92 2.02 3.62
CA ILE A 30 -9.80 2.55 4.41
C ILE A 30 -10.26 3.51 5.50
N PRO A 31 -10.12 3.20 6.81
CA PRO A 31 -10.62 4.13 7.82
C PRO A 31 -9.96 5.50 7.63
N LEU A 32 -10.79 6.45 7.19
CA LEU A 32 -10.48 7.87 7.06
C LEU A 32 -10.51 8.55 8.43
N GLU A 33 -10.80 7.79 9.48
CA GLU A 33 -11.00 8.23 10.86
C GLU A 33 -10.38 7.18 11.79
N GLY A 34 -9.66 7.62 12.82
CA GLY A 34 -9.05 6.76 13.82
C GLY A 34 -7.60 7.15 14.13
N PRO A 35 -7.15 6.89 15.37
CA PRO A 35 -5.79 7.16 15.77
C PRO A 35 -4.83 6.30 14.95
N GLY A 36 -3.87 6.95 14.32
CA GLY A 36 -2.84 6.27 13.55
C GLY A 36 -1.56 7.08 13.40
N ARG A 37 -0.67 6.52 12.60
CA ARG A 37 0.62 7.12 12.26
C ARG A 37 0.73 7.20 10.75
N TRP A 38 1.21 8.32 10.25
CA TRP A 38 1.51 8.48 8.83
C TRP A 38 2.88 9.09 8.60
N ALA A 39 3.41 8.84 7.40
CA ALA A 39 4.66 9.38 6.92
C ALA A 39 4.57 9.63 5.42
N HIS A 40 5.43 10.53 4.93
CA HIS A 40 5.58 10.81 3.49
C HIS A 40 6.93 10.29 3.01
N PRO A 41 7.05 8.98 2.71
CA PRO A 41 8.31 8.37 2.29
C PRO A 41 8.77 8.84 0.90
N TYR A 42 7.83 9.27 0.07
CA TYR A 42 8.05 9.80 -1.26
C TYR A 42 7.14 11.02 -1.48
N GLU A 43 7.54 11.91 -2.37
CA GLU A 43 6.71 13.04 -2.79
C GLU A 43 5.38 12.53 -3.36
N GLY A 44 4.28 13.14 -2.93
CA GLY A 44 2.93 12.77 -3.36
C GLY A 44 2.43 11.42 -2.81
N VAL A 45 3.16 10.77 -1.88
CA VAL A 45 2.75 9.49 -1.27
C VAL A 45 2.60 9.64 0.23
N THR A 46 1.49 9.12 0.76
CA THR A 46 1.23 9.00 2.19
C THR A 46 1.23 7.52 2.55
N LEU A 47 2.06 7.10 3.49
CA LEU A 47 1.99 5.77 4.10
C LEU A 47 1.28 5.92 5.45
N TYR A 48 0.24 5.12 5.70
CA TYR A 48 -0.51 5.13 6.95
C TYR A 48 -0.49 3.77 7.63
N THR A 49 -0.52 3.76 8.97
CA THR A 49 -0.84 2.58 9.78
C THR A 49 -1.66 2.93 11.02
N ASN A 50 -2.50 2.00 11.47
CA ASN A 50 -3.12 2.05 12.81
C ASN A 50 -2.35 1.19 13.85
N ASP A 51 -1.15 0.72 13.51
CA ASP A 51 -0.29 -0.18 14.28
C ASP A 51 -0.80 -1.61 14.52
N ASP A 52 -2.12 -1.82 14.47
CA ASP A 52 -2.76 -3.12 14.70
C ASP A 52 -2.71 -4.02 13.45
N ASN A 53 -3.42 -3.62 12.40
CA ASN A 53 -3.66 -4.47 11.22
C ASN A 53 -3.84 -3.69 9.92
N ILE A 54 -3.87 -2.37 9.97
CA ILE A 54 -4.04 -1.49 8.81
C ILE A 54 -2.69 -0.89 8.47
N LEU A 55 -2.31 -1.06 7.21
CA LEU A 55 -1.14 -0.44 6.63
C LEU A 55 -1.36 -0.30 5.13
N PHE A 56 -1.39 0.94 4.63
CA PHE A 56 -1.60 1.19 3.21
C PHE A 56 -0.85 2.44 2.72
N PRO A 57 -0.45 2.47 1.44
CA PRO A 57 0.05 3.65 0.78
C PRO A 57 -1.04 4.31 -0.07
N GLU A 58 -1.18 5.62 0.06
CA GLU A 58 -2.02 6.51 -0.74
C GLU A 58 -1.14 7.40 -1.61
N SER A 59 -1.67 7.83 -2.76
CA SER A 59 -0.99 8.70 -3.72
C SER A 59 -1.86 9.89 -4.07
N ASP A 60 -1.25 11.04 -4.32
CA ASP A 60 -1.91 12.26 -4.83
C ASP A 60 -2.42 12.16 -6.28
N GLY A 61 -2.24 11.01 -6.92
CA GLY A 61 -2.70 10.70 -8.28
C GLY A 61 -1.71 11.08 -9.38
N THR A 62 -0.58 11.70 -9.06
CA THR A 62 0.46 11.98 -10.06
C THR A 62 1.12 10.68 -10.56
N PRO A 63 1.61 10.62 -11.82
CA PRO A 63 2.25 9.41 -12.34
C PRO A 63 3.46 8.94 -11.50
N ALA A 64 4.23 9.90 -10.95
CA ALA A 64 5.36 9.60 -10.08
C ALA A 64 4.92 8.99 -8.75
N ALA A 65 3.92 9.59 -8.09
CA ALA A 65 3.36 9.07 -6.84
C ALA A 65 2.72 7.69 -7.04
N ASN A 66 2.01 7.46 -8.15
CA ASN A 66 1.42 6.15 -8.47
C ASN A 66 2.49 5.05 -8.64
N GLY A 67 3.64 5.40 -9.24
CA GLY A 67 4.79 4.50 -9.36
C GLY A 67 5.37 4.14 -7.99
N ALA A 68 5.61 5.14 -7.14
CA ALA A 68 6.10 4.93 -5.78
C ALA A 68 5.11 4.14 -4.90
N ARG A 69 3.81 4.42 -5.01
CA ARG A 69 2.73 3.67 -4.34
C ARG A 69 2.75 2.20 -4.76
N SER A 70 2.92 1.92 -6.05
CA SER A 70 2.99 0.54 -6.56
C SER A 70 4.18 -0.23 -5.98
N LEU A 71 5.34 0.42 -5.81
CA LEU A 71 6.51 -0.18 -5.15
C LEU A 71 6.24 -0.48 -3.67
N LEU A 72 5.57 0.43 -2.97
CA LEU A 72 5.18 0.22 -1.57
C LEU A 72 4.20 -0.95 -1.44
N LEU A 73 3.20 -1.06 -2.31
CA LEU A 73 2.26 -2.19 -2.32
C LEU A 73 2.98 -3.54 -2.48
N GLN A 74 3.94 -3.63 -3.41
CA GLN A 74 4.77 -4.84 -3.57
C GLN A 74 5.60 -5.14 -2.31
N ALA A 75 6.10 -4.11 -1.63
CA ALA A 75 6.89 -4.27 -0.42
C ALA A 75 6.03 -4.67 0.79
N LEU A 76 4.76 -4.25 0.82
CA LEU A 76 3.75 -4.64 1.80
C LEU A 76 3.33 -6.09 1.63
N ASP A 77 3.06 -6.54 0.41
CA ASP A 77 2.77 -7.94 0.14
C ASP A 77 3.89 -8.84 0.66
N LYS A 78 5.15 -8.49 0.37
CA LYS A 78 6.32 -9.22 0.92
C LYS A 78 6.37 -9.22 2.45
N ALA A 79 6.06 -8.10 3.09
CA ALA A 79 6.04 -7.99 4.55
C ALA A 79 4.94 -8.88 5.15
N PHE A 80 3.76 -8.89 4.53
CA PHE A 80 2.64 -9.74 4.93
C PHE A 80 2.96 -11.23 4.76
N GLN A 81 3.55 -11.63 3.62
CA GLN A 81 3.99 -13.02 3.39
C GLN A 81 5.07 -13.46 4.39
N ALA A 82 5.89 -12.53 4.89
CA ALA A 82 6.89 -12.78 5.92
C ALA A 82 6.30 -12.80 7.35
N GLY A 83 5.01 -12.50 7.52
CA GLY A 83 4.36 -12.40 8.83
C GLY A 83 4.77 -11.18 9.65
N GLU A 84 5.25 -10.11 9.00
CA GLU A 84 5.54 -8.85 9.68
C GLU A 84 4.24 -8.18 10.17
N SER A 85 4.30 -7.51 11.32
CA SER A 85 3.21 -6.66 11.80
C SER A 85 3.11 -5.37 10.99
N ALA A 86 1.92 -4.75 11.00
CA ALA A 86 1.69 -3.43 10.40
C ALA A 86 2.68 -2.38 10.92
N THR A 87 2.91 -2.36 12.24
CA THR A 87 3.92 -1.51 12.89
C THR A 87 5.33 -1.70 12.29
N SER A 88 5.81 -2.94 12.22
CA SER A 88 7.17 -3.25 11.73
C SER A 88 7.35 -2.87 10.27
N ALA A 89 6.36 -3.24 9.45
CA ALA A 89 6.37 -2.92 8.03
C ALA A 89 6.31 -1.41 7.80
N PHE A 90 5.49 -0.66 8.56
CA PHE A 90 5.45 0.80 8.51
C PHE A 90 6.81 1.44 8.82
N ASP A 91 7.44 1.04 9.93
CA ASP A 91 8.72 1.61 10.35
C ASP A 91 9.86 1.33 9.36
N ARG A 92 9.79 0.20 8.65
CA ARG A 92 10.72 -0.13 7.56
C ARG A 92 10.42 0.69 6.29
N LEU A 93 9.15 0.79 5.91
CA LEU A 93 8.71 1.35 4.63
C LEU A 93 8.62 2.88 4.61
N ARG A 94 8.55 3.53 5.77
CA ARG A 94 8.63 5.00 5.86
C ARG A 94 9.98 5.55 5.41
N ASN A 95 10.99 4.71 5.17
CA ASN A 95 12.30 5.11 4.62
C ASN A 95 12.95 6.28 5.38
N GLY A 96 12.81 6.29 6.71
CA GLY A 96 13.33 7.35 7.57
C GLY A 96 12.51 8.65 7.58
N ALA A 97 11.41 8.74 6.82
CA ALA A 97 10.52 9.89 6.85
C ALA A 97 9.97 10.13 8.27
N PRO A 98 9.80 11.41 8.65
CA PRO A 98 9.24 11.76 9.94
C PRO A 98 7.82 11.19 10.07
N VAL A 99 7.50 10.74 11.28
CA VAL A 99 6.19 10.18 11.61
C VAL A 99 5.35 11.26 12.24
N THR A 100 4.14 11.40 11.74
CA THR A 100 3.09 12.21 12.36
C THR A 100 2.04 11.27 12.93
N THR A 101 1.52 11.60 14.10
CA THR A 101 0.49 10.81 14.81
C THR A 101 -0.77 11.64 14.94
N GLY A 102 -1.94 11.05 14.73
CA GLY A 102 -3.22 11.74 14.89
C GLY A 102 -4.35 11.01 14.19
N ASP A 103 -5.44 11.74 13.91
CA ASP A 103 -6.50 11.27 13.04
C ASP A 103 -6.16 11.61 11.58
N LEU A 104 -6.32 10.65 10.67
CA LEU A 104 -6.05 10.87 9.24
C LEU A 104 -6.94 11.98 8.66
N SER A 105 -8.16 12.14 9.20
CA SER A 105 -9.10 13.20 8.81
C SER A 105 -8.58 14.62 9.09
N GLU A 106 -7.58 14.80 9.96
CA GLU A 106 -6.95 16.10 10.20
C GLU A 106 -5.97 16.52 9.09
N LEU A 107 -5.69 15.65 8.11
CA LEU A 107 -4.82 15.94 6.96
C LEU A 107 -5.57 16.52 5.74
N ALA A 108 -6.91 16.52 5.76
CA ALA A 108 -7.77 16.97 4.66
C ALA A 108 -7.93 18.49 4.59
#